data_AF-A0A1E7FY85-F1
#
_entry.id   AF-A0A1E7FY85-F1
#
_cell.length_a   1.000
_cell.length_b   1.000
_cell.length_c   1.000
_cell.angle_alpha   90.00
_cell.angle_beta   90.00
_cell.angle_gamma   90.00
#
_symmetry.space_group_name_H-M   'P 1'
#
loop_
_entity.id
_entity.type
_entity.pdbx_description
1 polymer ?
#
loop_
_entity_poly.entity_id
_entity_poly.type
_entity_poly.pdbx_seq_one_letter_code
_entity_poly.pdbx_strand_id
1 'polypeptide(L)'
;MRLLHVNEFSLDSVVNSIFIVGINLGMPRKSLVIDFGNKENPDGSVYITQPQSHPHLPGVSRHLFCHNGILSYLQTYVERLESGIYEPCTIHPESPLSRGICLFPEKVSVAVTNGVEVRASARWFPEPGHGPMNFGYSIRICLAESDSRDGEVSCQLVDRNWEFHYEDGTINRVSGEGAVGKQPLFFRQNDRSTGFIDLGPAGNGETYTNTVFSYQSQSGPVPGSHSLDVLKTTNARVRGTFSFRPGSIRKPTGPLFLVDVGEFPLHVELPFY
;
A
#
# COMPACT_ATOMS: atom_id res chain seq x y z
N MET A 1 6.76 -13.66 11.19
CA MET A 1 5.88 -14.85 11.08
C MET A 1 6.10 -15.70 12.32
N ARG A 2 5.10 -15.83 13.21
CA ARG A 2 5.19 -16.72 14.38
C ARG A 2 4.25 -17.89 14.13
N LEU A 3 4.79 -19.09 13.99
CA LEU A 3 3.99 -20.32 14.01
C LEU A 3 3.45 -20.47 15.44
N LEU A 4 2.13 -20.44 15.60
CA LEU A 4 1.48 -20.68 16.88
C LEU A 4 1.31 -22.19 17.05
N HIS A 5 1.55 -22.68 18.26
CA HIS A 5 1.44 -24.10 18.57
C HIS A 5 -0.02 -24.48 18.83
N VAL A 6 -0.43 -25.65 18.31
CA VAL A 6 -1.80 -26.18 18.27
C VAL A 6 -2.53 -26.15 19.64
N ASN A 7 -1.79 -26.21 20.74
CA ASN A 7 -2.36 -26.29 22.09
C ASN A 7 -2.94 -24.96 22.61
N GLU A 8 -2.75 -23.84 21.92
CA GLU A 8 -3.34 -22.54 22.31
C GLU A 8 -4.81 -22.40 21.87
N PHE A 9 -5.32 -23.32 21.06
CA PHE A 9 -6.71 -23.36 20.61
C PHE A 9 -7.26 -24.79 20.79
N SER A 10 -7.91 -25.07 21.93
CA SER A 10 -8.67 -26.31 22.11
C SER A 10 -9.79 -26.36 21.06
N LEU A 11 -9.67 -27.26 20.08
CA LEU A 11 -10.61 -27.40 18.98
C LEU A 11 -11.11 -28.85 18.93
N ASP A 12 -12.08 -29.15 19.78
CA ASP A 12 -12.61 -30.51 20.01
C ASP A 12 -13.45 -31.08 18.84
N SER A 13 -13.50 -30.42 17.67
CA SER A 13 -14.47 -30.74 16.60
C SER A 13 -13.89 -31.02 15.21
N VAL A 14 -12.56 -31.13 15.05
CA VAL A 14 -11.96 -31.29 13.71
C VAL A 14 -10.98 -32.46 13.70
N VAL A 15 -11.44 -33.61 13.20
CA VAL A 15 -10.65 -34.83 13.05
C VAL A 15 -10.14 -34.88 11.61
N ASN A 16 -8.82 -34.76 11.40
CA ASN A 16 -8.09 -34.77 10.11
C ASN A 16 -7.81 -33.43 9.40
N SER A 17 -7.58 -32.34 10.13
CA SER A 17 -7.07 -31.08 9.56
C SER A 17 -5.74 -30.68 10.20
N ILE A 18 -4.81 -30.10 9.44
CA ILE A 18 -3.57 -29.49 9.98
C ILE A 18 -3.85 -28.00 10.21
N PHE A 19 -3.54 -27.52 11.41
CA PHE A 19 -3.87 -26.17 11.87
C PHE A 19 -2.74 -25.14 11.67
N ILE A 20 -3.12 -24.01 11.07
CA ILE A 20 -2.78 -22.59 11.33
C ILE A 20 -1.35 -22.12 11.05
N VAL A 21 -1.19 -21.48 9.89
CA VAL A 21 -0.28 -20.33 9.77
C VAL A 21 -1.02 -19.08 10.23
N GLY A 22 -0.58 -18.49 11.34
CA GLY A 22 -0.99 -17.14 11.72
C GLY A 22 -0.31 -16.12 10.80
N ILE A 23 -1.02 -15.63 9.78
CA ILE A 23 -0.46 -14.67 8.81
C ILE A 23 -0.47 -13.25 9.39
N ASN A 24 -1.33 -12.95 10.37
CA ASN A 24 -1.43 -11.62 10.97
C ASN A 24 -1.52 -11.68 12.50
N LEU A 25 -0.67 -10.89 13.17
CA LEU A 25 -0.69 -10.70 14.63
C LEU A 25 -1.64 -9.57 15.08
N GLY A 26 -2.24 -8.84 14.13
CA GLY A 26 -3.26 -7.82 14.37
C GLY A 26 -4.65 -8.39 14.63
N MET A 27 -5.54 -7.57 15.19
CA MET A 27 -6.93 -7.90 15.45
C MET A 27 -7.81 -7.54 14.22
N PRO A 28 -8.76 -8.39 13.78
CA PRO A 28 -9.00 -9.75 14.22
C PRO A 28 -7.90 -10.69 13.74
N ARG A 29 -7.57 -11.68 14.57
CA ARG A 29 -6.59 -12.73 14.22
C ARG A 29 -7.13 -13.54 13.07
N LYS A 30 -6.47 -13.49 11.91
CA LYS A 30 -6.83 -14.35 10.77
C LYS A 30 -6.09 -15.65 10.87
N SER A 31 -6.82 -16.76 10.74
CA SER A 31 -6.24 -18.09 10.76
C SER A 31 -6.55 -18.81 9.47
N LEU A 32 -5.51 -19.40 8.92
CA LEU A 32 -5.58 -20.17 7.71
C LEU A 32 -5.79 -21.65 8.08
N VAL A 33 -6.75 -22.32 7.44
CA VAL A 33 -7.07 -23.71 7.76
C VAL A 33 -7.01 -24.56 6.50
N ILE A 34 -6.09 -25.53 6.48
CA ILE A 34 -6.09 -26.55 5.45
C ILE A 34 -6.87 -27.75 5.99
N ASP A 35 -8.03 -28.00 5.39
CA ASP A 35 -8.84 -29.16 5.71
C ASP A 35 -8.56 -30.30 4.73
N PHE A 36 -7.75 -31.27 5.15
CA PHE A 36 -7.43 -32.45 4.35
C PHE A 36 -8.56 -33.49 4.32
N GLY A 37 -9.60 -33.31 5.13
CA GLY A 37 -10.80 -34.16 5.12
C GLY A 37 -11.73 -33.85 3.95
N ASN A 38 -11.66 -32.64 3.39
CA ASN A 38 -12.52 -32.22 2.29
C ASN A 38 -11.92 -32.59 0.93
N LYS A 39 -12.30 -33.75 0.39
CA LYS A 39 -11.87 -34.22 -0.95
C LYS A 39 -12.37 -33.34 -2.10
N GLU A 40 -13.40 -32.51 -1.87
CA GLU A 40 -13.94 -31.59 -2.89
C GLU A 40 -13.18 -30.26 -2.95
N ASN A 41 -12.35 -29.95 -1.93
CA ASN A 41 -11.50 -28.76 -1.89
C ASN A 41 -10.07 -29.12 -1.45
N PRO A 42 -9.27 -29.74 -2.32
CA PRO A 42 -7.88 -30.12 -2.01
C PRO A 42 -6.97 -28.90 -1.78
N ASP A 43 -7.36 -27.72 -2.25
CA ASP A 43 -6.57 -26.47 -2.18
C ASP A 43 -6.79 -25.69 -0.87
N GLY A 44 -7.59 -26.24 0.05
CA GLY A 44 -7.88 -25.69 1.37
C GLY A 44 -8.75 -24.42 1.35
N SER A 45 -9.06 -23.88 2.53
CA SER A 45 -9.96 -22.73 2.69
C SER A 45 -9.37 -21.66 3.60
N VAL A 46 -9.62 -20.40 3.29
CA VAL A 46 -9.22 -19.29 4.17
C VAL A 46 -10.40 -18.95 5.07
N TYR A 47 -10.16 -18.81 6.37
CA TYR A 47 -11.17 -18.38 7.33
C TYR A 47 -10.73 -17.08 8.02
N ILE A 48 -11.69 -16.22 8.32
CA ILE A 48 -11.48 -15.13 9.27
C ILE A 48 -11.98 -15.62 10.63
N THR A 49 -11.07 -15.67 11.60
CA THR A 49 -11.39 -15.97 12.99
C THR A 49 -11.55 -14.70 13.80
N GLN A 50 -12.65 -14.58 14.53
CA GLN A 50 -12.87 -13.47 15.45
C GLN A 50 -13.12 -14.02 16.85
N PRO A 51 -12.45 -13.47 17.90
CA PRO A 51 -12.84 -13.74 19.27
C PRO A 51 -14.29 -13.28 19.45
N GLN A 52 -15.18 -14.17 19.87
CA GLN A 52 -16.52 -13.76 20.28
C GLN A 52 -16.39 -13.01 21.60
N SER A 53 -16.74 -11.73 21.60
CA SER A 53 -16.84 -10.91 22.80
C SER A 53 -18.15 -11.21 23.55
N HIS A 54 -18.38 -12.47 23.93
CA HIS A 54 -19.51 -12.85 24.77
C HIS A 54 -19.01 -13.33 26.14
N PRO A 55 -19.45 -12.70 27.26
CA PRO A 55 -18.88 -12.94 28.59
C PRO A 55 -19.13 -14.35 29.16
N HIS A 56 -19.96 -15.18 28.52
CA HIS A 56 -20.35 -16.49 29.04
C HIS A 56 -20.11 -17.67 28.08
N LEU A 57 -19.56 -17.42 26.89
CA LEU A 57 -19.20 -18.45 25.91
C LEU A 57 -17.89 -18.03 25.21
N PRO A 58 -16.72 -18.55 25.63
CA PRO A 58 -15.50 -18.38 24.86
C PRO A 58 -15.66 -19.15 23.54
N GLY A 59 -15.87 -18.41 22.45
CA GLY A 59 -16.04 -18.97 21.11
C GLY A 59 -15.20 -18.19 20.10
N VAL A 60 -14.74 -18.87 19.06
CA VAL A 60 -14.13 -18.23 17.89
C VAL A 60 -15.13 -18.36 16.75
N SER A 61 -15.69 -17.23 16.29
CA SER A 61 -16.49 -17.23 15.06
C SER A 61 -15.58 -17.46 13.87
N ARG A 62 -15.98 -18.35 12.96
CA ARG A 62 -15.26 -18.63 11.70
C ARG A 62 -16.15 -18.21 10.54
N HIS A 63 -15.66 -17.25 9.76
CA HIS A 63 -16.30 -16.87 8.50
C HIS A 63 -15.44 -17.38 7.35
N LEU A 64 -16.03 -18.22 6.50
CA LEU A 64 -15.37 -18.67 5.28
C LEU A 64 -15.10 -17.46 4.38
N PHE A 65 -13.83 -17.25 4.05
CA PHE A 65 -13.39 -16.10 3.27
C PHE A 65 -13.25 -16.49 1.79
N CYS A 66 -12.64 -17.64 1.49
CA CYS A 66 -12.61 -18.20 0.14
C CYS A 66 -12.47 -19.73 0.15
N HIS A 67 -13.10 -20.36 -0.84
CA HIS A 67 -12.84 -21.76 -1.21
C HIS A 67 -11.60 -21.82 -2.13
N ASN A 68 -10.86 -22.93 -2.09
CA ASN A 68 -9.66 -23.23 -2.90
C ASN A 68 -8.48 -22.25 -2.71
N GLY A 69 -8.28 -21.78 -1.48
CA GLY A 69 -7.63 -20.51 -1.24
C GLY A 69 -6.14 -20.54 -0.91
N ILE A 70 -5.62 -21.54 -0.20
CA ILE A 70 -4.28 -21.41 0.39
C ILE A 70 -3.16 -21.65 -0.62
N LEU A 71 -3.25 -22.72 -1.42
CA LEU A 71 -2.17 -23.09 -2.31
C LEU A 71 -2.10 -22.10 -3.47
N SER A 72 -3.25 -21.73 -4.03
CA SER A 72 -3.35 -20.62 -4.98
C SER A 72 -2.85 -19.30 -4.39
N TYR A 73 -3.16 -19.01 -3.12
CA TYR A 73 -2.62 -17.84 -2.42
C TYR A 73 -1.09 -17.82 -2.36
N LEU A 74 -0.49 -18.88 -1.84
CA LEU A 74 0.98 -18.97 -1.71
C LEU A 74 1.65 -18.96 -3.08
N GLN A 75 1.07 -19.67 -4.06
CA GLN A 75 1.57 -19.71 -5.42
C GLN A 75 1.57 -18.32 -6.05
N THR A 76 0.45 -17.60 -6.05
CA THR A 76 0.41 -16.25 -6.61
C THR A 76 1.31 -15.30 -5.84
N TYR A 77 1.47 -15.45 -4.51
CA TYR A 77 2.42 -14.63 -3.77
C TYR A 77 3.86 -14.85 -4.24
N VAL A 78 4.28 -16.11 -4.39
CA VAL A 78 5.60 -16.46 -4.91
C VAL A 78 5.78 -15.93 -6.34
N GLU A 79 4.82 -16.13 -7.22
CA GLU A 79 4.86 -15.61 -8.61
C GLU A 79 5.01 -14.08 -8.64
N ARG A 80 4.37 -13.35 -7.71
CA ARG A 80 4.51 -11.90 -7.60
C ARG A 80 5.86 -11.46 -7.07
N LEU A 81 6.44 -12.20 -6.11
CA LEU A 81 7.80 -11.96 -5.65
C LEU A 81 8.82 -12.22 -6.75
N GLU A 82 8.70 -13.34 -7.46
CA GLU A 82 9.58 -13.73 -8.57
C GLU A 82 9.47 -12.75 -9.75
N SER A 83 8.28 -12.21 -10.02
CA SER A 83 8.07 -11.22 -11.08
C SER A 83 8.42 -9.78 -10.70
N GLY A 84 8.91 -9.56 -9.47
CA GLY A 84 9.34 -8.24 -8.97
C GLY A 84 8.19 -7.27 -8.69
N ILE A 85 6.97 -7.78 -8.46
CA ILE A 85 5.84 -6.91 -8.08
C ILE A 85 6.08 -6.32 -6.68
N TYR A 86 6.63 -7.11 -5.76
CA TYR A 86 7.03 -6.65 -4.42
C TYR A 86 8.54 -6.78 -4.27
N GLU A 87 9.21 -5.68 -3.92
CA GLU A 87 10.65 -5.67 -3.75
C GLU A 87 11.07 -5.88 -2.28
N PRO A 88 12.19 -6.58 -2.04
CA PRO A 88 12.82 -6.59 -0.74
C PRO A 88 13.29 -5.17 -0.37
N CYS A 89 12.99 -4.72 0.84
CA CYS A 89 13.41 -3.41 1.33
C CYS A 89 13.89 -3.48 2.78
N THR A 90 14.53 -2.40 3.23
CA THR A 90 14.79 -2.18 4.66
C THR A 90 13.52 -1.59 5.29
N ILE A 91 12.92 -2.29 6.26
CA ILE A 91 11.67 -1.89 6.91
C ILE A 91 11.89 -0.72 7.87
N HIS A 92 12.99 -0.77 8.62
CA HIS A 92 13.37 0.25 9.59
C HIS A 92 14.62 0.98 9.07
N PRO A 93 14.51 2.25 8.66
CA PRO A 93 15.65 3.02 8.15
C PRO A 93 16.86 3.02 9.10
N GLU A 94 16.62 3.02 10.41
CA GLU A 94 17.66 3.00 11.45
C GLU A 94 18.27 1.61 11.71
N SER A 95 17.71 0.55 11.13
CA SER A 95 18.21 -0.81 11.28
C SER A 95 18.46 -1.44 9.90
N PRO A 96 19.67 -1.35 9.35
CA PRO A 96 20.00 -1.92 8.04
C PRO A 96 19.76 -3.43 7.92
N LEU A 97 19.67 -4.14 9.05
CA LEU A 97 19.38 -5.57 9.12
C LEU A 97 17.88 -5.89 9.05
N SER A 98 17.01 -4.88 9.12
CA SER A 98 15.55 -5.03 9.07
C SER A 98 15.04 -5.31 7.66
N ARG A 99 15.48 -6.42 7.07
CA ARG A 99 15.01 -6.82 5.74
C ARG A 99 13.55 -7.26 5.79
N GLY A 100 12.78 -6.77 4.84
CA GLY A 100 11.39 -7.13 4.62
C GLY A 100 11.00 -7.04 3.16
N ILE A 101 9.69 -7.02 2.93
CA ILE A 101 9.09 -6.92 1.61
C ILE A 101 8.19 -5.68 1.64
N CYS A 102 8.39 -4.78 0.68
CA CYS A 102 7.49 -3.65 0.50
C CYS A 102 6.19 -4.18 -0.10
N LEU A 103 5.09 -4.10 0.67
CA LEU A 103 3.81 -4.65 0.24
C LEU A 103 3.03 -3.68 -0.68
N PHE A 104 3.62 -2.52 -0.99
CA PHE A 104 3.14 -1.64 -2.05
C PHE A 104 3.80 -2.06 -3.36
N PRO A 105 3.02 -2.43 -4.39
CA PRO A 105 3.57 -2.96 -5.63
C PRO A 105 4.44 -1.91 -6.36
N GLU A 106 5.43 -2.35 -7.13
CA GLU A 106 6.26 -1.49 -8.00
C GLU A 106 5.66 -1.32 -9.40
N LYS A 107 4.95 -2.33 -9.92
CA LYS A 107 4.25 -2.27 -11.22
C LYS A 107 2.89 -1.58 -11.07
N VAL A 108 2.90 -0.25 -11.12
CA VAL A 108 1.75 0.58 -10.75
C VAL A 108 1.49 1.71 -11.73
N SER A 109 0.57 2.61 -11.41
CA SER A 109 0.37 3.84 -12.16
C SER A 109 1.64 4.68 -12.17
N VAL A 110 2.09 5.08 -13.37
CA VAL A 110 3.23 5.96 -13.60
C VAL A 110 2.80 7.11 -14.49
N ALA A 111 3.12 8.33 -14.09
CA ALA A 111 2.95 9.52 -14.91
C ALA A 111 4.24 10.34 -14.90
N VAL A 112 4.65 10.81 -16.08
CA VAL A 112 5.79 11.72 -16.23
C VAL A 112 5.27 13.03 -16.80
N THR A 113 5.40 14.11 -16.02
CA THR A 113 4.94 15.44 -16.41
C THR A 113 6.03 16.45 -16.09
N ASN A 114 6.40 17.28 -17.07
CA ASN A 114 7.42 18.33 -16.88
C ASN A 114 8.77 17.83 -16.34
N GLY A 115 9.14 16.57 -16.64
CA GLY A 115 10.39 15.96 -16.17
C GLY A 115 10.37 15.45 -14.73
N VAL A 116 9.19 15.41 -14.09
CA VAL A 116 8.95 14.76 -12.81
C VAL A 116 8.16 13.48 -13.05
N GLU A 117 8.66 12.37 -12.53
CA GLU A 117 7.98 11.08 -12.53
C GLU A 117 7.29 10.87 -11.19
N VAL A 118 6.02 10.46 -11.25
CA VAL A 118 5.25 10.05 -10.10
C VAL A 118 4.75 8.63 -10.31
N ARG A 119 5.08 7.74 -9.37
CA ARG A 119 4.51 6.40 -9.27
C ARG A 119 3.54 6.33 -8.11
N ALA A 120 2.36 5.76 -8.33
CA ALA A 120 1.32 5.68 -7.33
C ALA A 120 0.74 4.27 -7.24
N SER A 121 0.65 3.75 -6.02
CA SER A 121 0.18 2.40 -5.73
C SER A 121 -0.75 2.40 -4.55
N ALA A 122 -1.65 1.43 -4.49
CA ALA A 122 -2.52 1.23 -3.33
C ALA A 122 -2.54 -0.22 -2.92
N ARG A 123 -2.80 -0.45 -1.63
CA ARG A 123 -3.19 -1.76 -1.12
C ARG A 123 -4.26 -1.61 -0.05
N TRP A 124 -5.14 -2.58 -0.01
CA TRP A 124 -6.09 -2.67 1.08
C TRP A 124 -5.40 -3.15 2.37
N PHE A 125 -5.72 -2.54 3.50
CA PHE A 125 -5.35 -3.05 4.81
C PHE A 125 -6.59 -3.60 5.52
N PRO A 126 -6.60 -4.88 5.94
CA PRO A 126 -7.68 -5.37 6.75
C PRO A 126 -7.63 -4.78 8.15
N GLU A 127 -8.52 -3.85 8.42
CA GLU A 127 -8.76 -3.38 9.78
C GLU A 127 -9.88 -4.20 10.45
N PRO A 128 -9.84 -4.32 11.78
CA PRO A 128 -10.91 -4.95 12.55
C PRO A 128 -12.22 -4.16 12.43
N GLY A 129 -13.23 -4.75 11.79
CA GLY A 129 -14.59 -4.23 11.82
C GLY A 129 -15.43 -4.61 10.60
N HIS A 130 -16.75 -4.51 10.76
CA HIS A 130 -17.76 -4.65 9.70
C HIS A 130 -17.97 -3.32 8.95
N GLY A 131 -16.89 -2.57 8.77
CA GLY A 131 -16.93 -1.22 8.21
C GLY A 131 -16.55 -1.18 6.73
N PRO A 132 -16.71 -0.01 6.11
CA PRO A 132 -16.09 0.30 4.84
C PRO A 132 -14.59 0.04 4.88
N MET A 133 -14.07 -0.45 3.77
CA MET A 133 -12.66 -0.76 3.57
C MET A 133 -11.83 0.53 3.55
N ASN A 134 -10.60 0.43 4.06
CA ASN A 134 -9.60 1.50 4.03
C ASN A 134 -8.36 1.00 3.29
N PHE A 135 -7.82 1.83 2.40
CA PHE A 135 -6.67 1.50 1.58
C PHE A 135 -5.50 2.38 2.00
N GLY A 136 -4.34 1.76 2.17
CA GLY A 136 -3.08 2.48 2.10
C GLY A 136 -2.76 2.81 0.66
N TYR A 137 -2.15 3.95 0.43
CA TYR A 137 -1.49 4.25 -0.84
C TYR A 137 -0.07 4.75 -0.60
N SER A 138 0.80 4.44 -1.56
CA SER A 138 2.18 4.91 -1.58
C SER A 138 2.43 5.70 -2.85
N ILE A 139 3.00 6.89 -2.68
CA ILE A 139 3.43 7.77 -3.76
C ILE A 139 4.95 7.86 -3.72
N ARG A 140 5.56 7.70 -4.89
CA ARG A 140 7.00 7.75 -5.15
C ARG A 140 7.25 8.82 -6.21
N ILE A 141 8.14 9.77 -5.92
CA ILE A 141 8.42 10.92 -6.78
C ILE A 141 9.92 11.04 -7.01
N CYS A 142 10.33 11.17 -8.27
CA CYS A 142 11.69 11.49 -8.66
C CYS A 142 11.71 12.38 -9.90
N LEU A 143 12.88 12.91 -10.25
CA LEU A 143 13.06 13.55 -11.55
C LEU A 143 13.23 12.45 -12.61
N ALA A 144 12.37 12.45 -13.62
CA ALA A 144 12.44 11.50 -14.73
C ALA A 144 13.75 11.63 -15.50
N GLU A 145 14.29 10.52 -15.98
CA GLU A 145 15.40 10.55 -16.93
C GLU A 145 14.98 11.36 -18.16
N SER A 146 15.70 12.43 -18.46
CA SER A 146 15.41 13.27 -19.62
C SER A 146 16.62 13.30 -20.54
N ASP A 147 16.41 13.06 -21.83
CA ASP A 147 17.47 13.10 -22.85
C ASP A 147 17.96 14.52 -23.21
N SER A 148 17.36 15.58 -22.66
CA SER A 148 17.38 16.88 -23.35
C SER A 148 17.49 18.15 -22.50
N ARG A 149 17.96 18.10 -21.24
CA ARG A 149 18.31 19.32 -20.48
C ARG A 149 19.71 19.19 -19.90
N ASP A 150 20.68 19.79 -20.57
CA ASP A 150 21.99 20.06 -19.98
C ASP A 150 21.84 21.16 -18.90
N GLY A 151 22.36 20.90 -17.71
CA GLY A 151 22.40 21.85 -16.60
C GLY A 151 21.69 21.39 -15.31
N GLU A 152 21.93 22.14 -14.23
CA GLU A 152 21.35 21.90 -12.92
C GLU A 152 19.83 22.19 -12.96
N VAL A 153 19.02 21.18 -12.66
CA VAL A 153 17.55 21.30 -12.60
C VAL A 153 17.12 21.16 -11.16
N SER A 154 16.24 22.04 -10.69
CA SER A 154 15.60 21.87 -9.39
C SER A 154 14.15 22.33 -9.39
N CYS A 155 13.33 21.66 -8.59
CA CYS A 155 11.96 22.06 -8.32
C CYS A 155 11.49 21.55 -6.96
N GLN A 156 10.68 22.34 -6.27
CA GLN A 156 10.16 21.99 -4.95
C GLN A 156 8.67 21.69 -4.99
N LEU A 157 8.26 20.62 -4.31
CA LEU A 157 6.86 20.31 -4.09
C LEU A 157 6.21 21.40 -3.22
N VAL A 158 5.07 21.93 -3.67
CA VAL A 158 4.32 22.97 -2.95
C VAL A 158 3.04 22.40 -2.34
N ASP A 159 2.17 21.84 -3.18
CA ASP A 159 0.82 21.38 -2.80
C ASP A 159 0.48 20.05 -3.45
N ARG A 160 -0.53 19.37 -2.90
CA ARG A 160 -1.17 18.18 -3.49
C ARG A 160 -2.68 18.41 -3.64
N ASN A 161 -3.24 17.84 -4.69
CA ASN A 161 -4.69 17.77 -4.92
C ASN A 161 -5.06 16.35 -5.32
N TRP A 162 -6.00 15.75 -4.60
CA TRP A 162 -6.49 14.39 -4.83
C TRP A 162 -7.97 14.41 -5.16
N GLU A 163 -8.37 13.51 -6.05
CA GLU A 163 -9.75 13.15 -6.29
C GLU A 163 -9.93 11.64 -6.13
N PHE A 164 -10.81 11.24 -5.22
CA PHE A 164 -11.24 9.87 -5.01
C PHE A 164 -12.58 9.69 -5.70
N HIS A 165 -12.61 8.83 -6.70
CA HIS A 165 -13.79 8.51 -7.49
C HIS A 165 -14.32 7.17 -6.99
N TYR A 166 -15.56 7.16 -6.53
CA TYR A 166 -16.21 5.96 -5.99
C TYR A 166 -17.23 5.39 -6.99
N GLU A 167 -17.64 4.15 -6.76
CA GLU A 167 -18.52 3.41 -7.67
C GLU A 167 -19.94 3.99 -7.76
N ASP A 168 -20.42 4.63 -6.69
CA ASP A 168 -21.70 5.33 -6.66
C ASP A 168 -21.68 6.68 -7.42
N GLY A 169 -20.55 7.02 -8.05
CA GLY A 169 -20.33 8.29 -8.74
C GLY A 169 -19.91 9.45 -7.83
N THR A 170 -19.80 9.22 -6.52
CA THR A 170 -19.32 10.23 -5.57
C THR A 170 -17.85 10.54 -5.85
N ILE A 171 -17.50 11.84 -5.84
CA ILE A 171 -16.12 12.32 -5.95
C ILE A 171 -15.75 13.08 -4.68
N ASN A 172 -14.78 12.57 -3.93
CA ASN A 172 -14.22 13.25 -2.78
C ASN A 172 -12.89 13.93 -3.16
N ARG A 173 -12.74 15.21 -2.82
CA ARG A 173 -11.58 16.02 -3.18
C ARG A 173 -10.80 16.44 -1.94
N VAL A 174 -9.49 16.26 -1.98
CA VAL A 174 -8.59 16.62 -0.88
C VAL A 174 -7.44 17.45 -1.40
N SER A 175 -7.32 18.69 -0.91
CA SER A 175 -6.22 19.59 -1.22
C SER A 175 -5.45 19.94 0.04
N GLY A 176 -4.15 20.15 -0.09
CA GLY A 176 -3.35 20.63 1.03
C GLY A 176 -1.90 20.87 0.68
N GLU A 177 -1.23 21.63 1.56
CA GLU A 177 0.19 21.94 1.43
C GLU A 177 1.04 20.69 1.60
N GLY A 178 2.05 20.57 0.73
CA GLY A 178 3.02 19.48 0.71
C GLY A 178 2.39 18.09 0.63
N ALA A 179 3.15 17.10 1.09
CA ALA A 179 2.69 15.74 1.31
C ALA A 179 3.16 15.28 2.70
N VAL A 180 2.23 14.85 3.55
CA VAL A 180 2.51 14.43 4.95
C VAL A 180 3.36 15.43 5.75
N GLY A 181 3.17 16.74 5.50
CA GLY A 181 3.93 17.82 6.12
C GLY A 181 5.32 18.07 5.51
N LYS A 182 5.67 17.39 4.42
CA LYS A 182 6.94 17.52 3.69
C LYS A 182 6.76 18.22 2.35
N GLN A 183 7.78 18.94 1.91
CA GLN A 183 7.87 19.73 0.68
C GLN A 183 9.26 19.54 0.03
N PRO A 184 9.60 18.32 -0.42
CA PRO A 184 10.92 18.00 -0.94
C PRO A 184 11.34 18.92 -2.09
N LEU A 185 12.59 19.39 -2.04
CA LEU A 185 13.27 20.08 -3.14
C LEU A 185 14.05 19.06 -3.94
N PHE A 186 13.56 18.72 -5.13
CA PHE A 186 14.23 17.81 -6.04
C PHE A 186 15.33 18.52 -6.81
N PHE A 187 16.42 17.82 -7.08
CA PHE A 187 17.55 18.35 -7.83
C PHE A 187 18.16 17.29 -8.76
N ARG A 188 18.79 17.78 -9.83
CA ARG A 188 19.70 17.04 -10.70
C ARG A 188 21.01 17.80 -10.81
N GLN A 189 22.12 17.13 -10.52
CA GLN A 189 23.46 17.70 -10.63
C GLN A 189 24.06 17.45 -12.02
N ASN A 190 25.20 18.08 -12.30
CA ASN A 190 25.91 17.98 -13.58
C ASN A 190 26.39 16.55 -13.89
N ASP A 191 26.69 15.75 -12.86
CA ASP A 191 27.04 14.33 -12.99
C ASP A 191 25.81 13.43 -13.25
N ARG A 192 24.64 14.04 -13.48
CA ARG A 192 23.32 13.41 -13.66
C ARG A 192 22.78 12.71 -12.43
N SER A 193 23.45 12.77 -11.28
CA SER A 193 22.88 12.32 -10.02
C SER A 193 21.62 13.11 -9.72
N THR A 194 20.58 12.41 -9.26
CA THR A 194 19.32 13.02 -8.88
C THR A 194 19.08 12.80 -7.39
N GLY A 195 18.23 13.62 -6.80
CA GLY A 195 17.93 13.48 -5.39
C GLY A 195 16.90 14.49 -4.93
N PHE A 196 16.73 14.55 -3.62
CA PHE A 196 15.90 15.56 -2.98
C PHE A 196 16.48 16.00 -1.64
N ILE A 197 16.10 17.20 -1.21
CA ILE A 197 16.28 17.68 0.14
C ILE A 197 14.92 17.66 0.83
N ASP A 198 14.81 16.98 1.97
CA ASP A 198 13.53 16.82 2.67
C ASP A 198 13.15 18.07 3.47
N LEU A 199 12.52 19.03 2.80
CA LEU A 199 12.10 20.30 3.39
C LEU A 199 10.63 20.26 3.84
N GLY A 200 10.15 21.34 4.45
CA GLY A 200 8.79 21.49 4.97
C GLY A 200 8.71 21.30 6.49
N PRO A 201 7.54 21.55 7.11
CA PRO A 201 7.38 21.47 8.57
C PRO A 201 7.75 20.12 9.21
N ALA A 202 7.56 19.01 8.48
CA ALA A 202 7.89 17.65 8.91
C ALA A 202 9.13 17.07 8.21
N GLY A 203 9.84 17.89 7.42
CA GLY A 203 11.09 17.50 6.78
C GLY A 203 12.29 17.63 7.73
N ASN A 204 13.32 16.81 7.55
CA ASN A 204 14.53 16.83 8.38
C ASN A 204 15.68 17.68 7.80
N GLY A 205 15.50 18.24 6.61
CA GLY A 205 16.52 19.04 5.92
C GLY A 205 17.70 18.24 5.36
N GLU A 206 17.68 16.92 5.46
CA GLU A 206 18.75 16.06 4.95
C GLU A 206 18.70 15.97 3.42
N THR A 207 19.86 15.75 2.83
CA THR A 207 20.03 15.53 1.39
C THR A 207 20.08 14.05 1.09
N TYR A 208 19.22 13.62 0.18
CA TYR A 208 19.05 12.25 -0.25
C TYR A 208 19.43 12.15 -1.72
N THR A 209 20.55 11.48 -2.03
CA THR A 209 21.07 11.31 -3.40
C THR A 209 20.77 9.92 -3.95
N ASN A 210 20.55 9.85 -5.26
CA ASN A 210 20.22 8.64 -6.02
C ASN A 210 19.10 7.82 -5.40
N THR A 211 18.04 8.52 -4.95
CA THR A 211 16.90 7.91 -4.28
C THR A 211 15.62 8.67 -4.59
N VAL A 212 14.50 8.05 -4.24
CA VAL A 212 13.16 8.48 -4.59
C VAL A 212 12.46 9.00 -3.33
N PHE A 213 11.84 10.17 -3.42
CA PHE A 213 11.00 10.64 -2.33
C PHE A 213 9.75 9.76 -2.27
N SER A 214 9.49 9.16 -1.11
CA SER A 214 8.37 8.26 -0.92
C SER A 214 7.56 8.66 0.30
N TYR A 215 6.24 8.65 0.18
CA TYR A 215 5.35 8.73 1.33
C TYR A 215 4.18 7.77 1.20
N GLN A 216 3.58 7.47 2.35
CA GLN A 216 2.40 6.61 2.46
C GLN A 216 1.30 7.35 3.22
N SER A 217 0.06 7.11 2.83
CA SER A 217 -1.12 7.65 3.50
C SER A 217 -2.31 6.72 3.28
N GLN A 218 -3.50 7.12 3.73
CA GLN A 218 -4.69 6.30 3.72
C GLN A 218 -5.83 7.00 2.97
N SER A 219 -6.63 6.24 2.24
CA SER A 219 -7.82 6.74 1.54
C SER A 219 -8.91 7.20 2.49
N GLY A 220 -8.90 6.69 3.72
CA GLY A 220 -10.06 6.69 4.60
C GLY A 220 -11.11 5.67 4.13
N PRO A 221 -12.27 5.64 4.81
CA PRO A 221 -13.40 4.78 4.46
C PRO A 221 -13.84 4.94 3.01
N VAL A 222 -13.83 3.85 2.24
CA VAL A 222 -14.35 3.83 0.86
C VAL A 222 -15.86 3.56 0.88
N PRO A 223 -16.73 4.49 0.46
CA PRO A 223 -18.17 4.28 0.42
C PRO A 223 -18.56 3.06 -0.43
N GLY A 224 -19.59 2.32 0.02
CA GLY A 224 -20.09 1.14 -0.68
C GLY A 224 -19.21 -0.11 -0.57
N SER A 225 -17.98 0.00 -0.07
CA SER A 225 -17.11 -1.15 0.18
C SER A 225 -17.48 -1.86 1.50
N HIS A 226 -17.20 -3.18 1.58
CA HIS A 226 -17.41 -3.93 2.81
C HIS A 226 -16.35 -5.01 3.00
N SER A 227 -15.72 -5.04 4.18
CA SER A 227 -14.60 -5.95 4.49
C SER A 227 -14.95 -7.45 4.44
N LEU A 228 -16.24 -7.80 4.55
CA LEU A 228 -16.72 -9.19 4.40
C LEU A 228 -17.08 -9.58 2.96
N ASP A 229 -17.13 -8.64 2.02
CA ASP A 229 -17.48 -8.88 0.63
C ASP A 229 -16.42 -8.30 -0.31
N VAL A 230 -15.16 -8.71 -0.08
CA VAL A 230 -14.00 -8.22 -0.84
C VAL A 230 -14.07 -8.59 -2.32
N LEU A 231 -14.87 -9.60 -2.70
CA LEU A 231 -15.06 -10.01 -4.09
C LEU A 231 -15.90 -8.98 -4.86
N LYS A 232 -16.80 -8.26 -4.18
CA LYS A 232 -17.34 -6.98 -4.64
C LYS A 232 -16.31 -5.88 -4.38
N THR A 233 -15.15 -6.01 -5.03
CA THR A 233 -14.17 -4.94 -5.05
C THR A 233 -14.81 -3.68 -5.63
N THR A 234 -14.61 -2.55 -4.97
CA THR A 234 -15.12 -1.28 -5.46
C THR A 234 -14.40 -0.87 -6.74
N ASN A 235 -15.12 -0.33 -7.72
CA ASN A 235 -14.53 0.36 -8.87
C ASN A 235 -13.91 1.73 -8.50
N ALA A 236 -13.42 1.86 -7.26
CA ALA A 236 -12.87 3.10 -6.75
C ALA A 236 -11.51 3.38 -7.37
N ARG A 237 -11.28 4.64 -7.74
CA ARG A 237 -10.08 5.12 -8.42
C ARG A 237 -9.59 6.39 -7.73
N VAL A 238 -8.28 6.59 -7.73
CA VAL A 238 -7.66 7.82 -7.26
C VAL A 238 -6.88 8.44 -8.40
N ARG A 239 -7.03 9.74 -8.54
CA ARG A 239 -6.22 10.58 -9.43
C ARG A 239 -5.87 11.86 -8.70
N GLY A 240 -4.83 12.55 -9.15
CA GLY A 240 -4.38 13.73 -8.47
C GLY A 240 -3.34 14.51 -9.24
N THR A 241 -2.94 15.62 -8.64
CA THR A 241 -1.88 16.49 -9.15
C THR A 241 -1.05 16.99 -7.98
N PHE A 242 0.21 17.27 -8.27
CA PHE A 242 1.09 18.02 -7.40
C PHE A 242 1.43 19.35 -8.07
N SER A 243 1.50 20.40 -7.26
CA SER A 243 2.01 21.71 -7.70
C SER A 243 3.49 21.81 -7.34
N PHE A 244 4.32 22.15 -8.33
CA PHE A 244 5.74 22.32 -8.16
C PHE A 244 6.18 23.74 -8.50
N ARG A 245 7.22 24.22 -7.82
CA ARG A 245 7.89 25.49 -8.11
C ARG A 245 9.30 25.21 -8.64
N PRO A 246 9.69 25.71 -9.83
CA PRO A 246 11.08 25.68 -10.29
C PRO A 246 11.98 26.43 -9.31
N GLY A 247 13.15 25.86 -9.00
CA GLY A 247 13.98 26.29 -7.88
C GLY A 247 13.39 25.86 -6.54
N SER A 248 13.52 26.72 -5.53
CA SER A 248 12.89 26.51 -4.21
C SER A 248 11.69 27.45 -4.04
N ILE A 249 10.77 27.11 -3.14
CA ILE A 249 9.64 27.98 -2.75
C ILE A 249 10.14 29.37 -2.32
N ARG A 250 11.29 29.43 -1.61
CA ARG A 250 11.88 30.68 -1.12
C ARG A 250 12.61 31.49 -2.19
N LYS A 251 13.18 30.82 -3.18
CA LYS A 251 13.93 31.42 -4.30
C LYS A 251 13.48 30.78 -5.61
N PRO A 252 12.28 31.15 -6.10
CA PRO A 252 11.74 30.55 -7.30
C PRO A 252 12.47 31.06 -8.54
N THR A 253 12.68 30.18 -9.51
CA THR A 253 13.28 30.52 -10.81
C THR A 253 12.24 30.59 -11.94
N GLY A 254 10.98 30.25 -11.65
CA GLY A 254 9.88 30.26 -12.61
C GLY A 254 8.49 30.21 -11.96
N PRO A 255 7.42 30.15 -12.77
CA PRO A 255 6.04 29.99 -12.29
C PRO A 255 5.78 28.57 -11.77
N LEU A 256 4.67 28.38 -11.05
CA LEU A 256 4.21 27.04 -10.68
C LEU A 256 3.89 26.21 -11.92
N PHE A 257 4.13 24.91 -11.84
CA PHE A 257 3.67 23.94 -12.83
C PHE A 257 3.03 22.74 -12.13
N LEU A 258 2.12 22.07 -12.84
CA LEU A 258 1.45 20.88 -12.34
C LEU A 258 2.19 19.62 -12.80
N VAL A 259 2.16 18.61 -11.94
CA VAL A 259 2.65 17.26 -12.20
C VAL A 259 1.50 16.31 -11.92
N ASP A 260 1.11 15.55 -12.94
CA ASP A 260 -0.01 14.62 -12.81
C ASP A 260 0.38 13.37 -12.03
N VAL A 261 -0.60 12.83 -11.31
CA VAL A 261 -0.55 11.47 -10.77
C VAL A 261 -1.49 10.63 -11.62
N GLY A 262 -0.94 9.64 -12.33
CA GLY A 262 -1.75 8.73 -13.13
C GLY A 262 -2.79 8.02 -12.26
N GLU A 263 -3.97 7.74 -12.84
CA GLU A 263 -5.05 7.08 -12.11
C GLU A 263 -4.61 5.70 -11.60
N PHE A 264 -4.88 5.41 -10.32
CA PHE A 264 -4.65 4.09 -9.73
C PHE A 264 -5.89 3.57 -8.99
N PRO A 265 -6.16 2.25 -9.06
CA PRO A 265 -7.35 1.66 -8.46
C PRO A 265 -7.20 1.41 -6.95
N LEU A 266 -8.28 1.64 -6.20
CA LEU A 266 -8.46 1.13 -4.83
C LEU A 266 -9.21 -0.20 -4.90
N HIS A 267 -8.48 -1.27 -5.14
CA HIS A 267 -9.05 -2.61 -5.25
C HIS A 267 -8.21 -3.61 -4.46
N VAL A 268 -8.85 -4.73 -4.09
CA VAL A 268 -8.14 -5.86 -3.48
C VAL A 268 -7.57 -6.69 -4.61
N GLU A 269 -6.25 -6.70 -4.74
CA GLU A 269 -5.59 -7.68 -5.57
C GLU A 269 -5.65 -9.04 -4.87
N LEU A 270 -6.53 -9.91 -5.34
CA LEU A 270 -6.52 -11.30 -4.90
C LEU A 270 -5.33 -12.05 -5.52
N PRO A 271 -4.74 -13.02 -4.83
CA PRO A 271 -5.05 -13.48 -3.48
C PRO A 271 -4.09 -12.80 -2.48
N PHE A 272 -4.38 -11.59 -2.01
CA PHE A 272 -3.70 -10.99 -0.85
C PHE A 272 -4.73 -10.68 0.23
N TYR A 273 -4.50 -11.07 1.48
CA TYR A 273 -3.51 -10.58 2.46
C TYR A 273 -2.01 -10.66 2.18
#